data_AF-A0A0J6KI28-F1
#
_entry.id   AF-A0A0J6KI28-F1
#
_cell.length_a   1.000
_cell.length_b   1.000
_cell.length_c   1.000
_cell.angle_alpha   90.00
_cell.angle_beta   90.00
_cell.angle_gamma   90.00
#
_symmetry.space_group_name_H-M   'P 1'
#
loop_
_entity.id
_entity.type
_entity.pdbx_description
1 polymer ?
#
loop_
_entity_poly.entity_id
_entity_poly.type
_entity_poly.pdbx_seq_one_letter_code
_entity_poly.pdbx_strand_id
1 'polypeptide(L)'
;MPPEFERKVIALLLALPPGRVTTYGALAEQAGYPRHSRHVGRLLSHLPDGVSVPWFRVLGAGGRISRPGSEQADWQRLLLEEDGVELSAAGKVDLRRYGWPDAHFCSKKL
;
A
#
# COMPACT_ATOMS: atom_id res chain seq x y z
N MET A 1 5.04 -16.53 10.10
CA MET A 1 3.95 -16.00 9.26
C MET A 1 3.43 -17.19 8.46
N PRO A 2 2.12 -17.46 8.40
CA PRO A 2 1.62 -18.57 7.58
C PRO A 2 1.99 -18.34 6.10
N PRO A 3 2.49 -19.34 5.35
CA PRO A 3 2.85 -19.18 3.94
C PRO A 3 1.69 -18.67 3.06
N GLU A 4 0.45 -18.97 3.47
CA GLU A 4 -0.78 -18.45 2.88
C GLU A 4 -0.87 -16.91 2.91
N PHE A 5 -0.48 -16.28 4.02
CA PHE A 5 -0.58 -14.84 4.18
C PHE A 5 0.30 -14.12 3.16
N GLU A 6 1.55 -14.55 3.01
CA GLU A 6 2.50 -13.95 2.08
C GLU A 6 2.01 -14.06 0.65
N ARG A 7 1.57 -15.26 0.24
CA ARG A 7 0.98 -15.50 -1.09
C ARG A 7 -0.22 -14.62 -1.36
N LYS A 8 -1.13 -14.47 -0.39
CA LYS A 8 -2.32 -13.63 -0.53
C LYS A 8 -1.97 -12.15 -0.67
N VAL A 9 -1.05 -11.65 0.16
CA VAL A 9 -0.62 -10.25 0.11
C VAL A 9 0.07 -9.95 -1.23
N ILE A 10 0.97 -10.82 -1.70
CA ILE A 10 1.64 -10.68 -3.00
C ILE A 10 0.62 -10.70 -4.14
N ALA A 11 -0.33 -11.64 -4.12
CA ALA A 11 -1.39 -11.70 -5.14
C ALA A 11 -2.24 -10.43 -5.19
N LEU A 12 -2.60 -9.87 -4.02
CA LEU A 12 -3.32 -8.60 -3.94
C LEU A 12 -2.50 -7.41 -4.49
N LEU A 13 -1.20 -7.39 -4.23
CA LEU A 13 -0.31 -6.33 -4.77
C LEU A 13 -0.16 -6.40 -6.28
N LEU A 14 -0.05 -7.61 -6.83
CA LEU A 14 0.02 -7.81 -8.28
C LEU A 14 -1.31 -7.47 -8.97
N ALA A 15 -2.44 -7.61 -8.26
CA ALA A 15 -3.76 -7.21 -8.74
C ALA A 15 -4.03 -5.69 -8.61
N LEU A 16 -3.17 -4.95 -7.92
CA LEU A 16 -3.36 -3.52 -7.67
C LEU A 16 -3.17 -2.72 -8.97
N PRO A 17 -4.23 -2.06 -9.50
CA PRO A 17 -4.14 -1.39 -10.79
C PRO A 17 -3.22 -0.16 -10.74
N PRO A 18 -2.66 0.26 -11.89
CA PRO A 18 -1.98 1.55 -12.01
C PRO A 18 -2.85 2.73 -11.59
N GLY A 19 -2.24 3.73 -10.97
CA GLY A 19 -2.92 4.92 -10.45
C GLY A 19 -3.80 4.64 -9.24
N ARG A 20 -3.68 3.46 -8.61
CA ARG A 20 -4.42 3.11 -7.40
C ARG A 20 -3.49 2.74 -6.26
N VAL A 21 -3.91 3.05 -5.05
CA VAL A 21 -3.16 2.80 -3.82
C VAL A 21 -3.95 1.96 -2.85
N THR A 22 -3.26 1.37 -1.89
CA THR A 22 -3.88 0.68 -0.77
C THR A 22 -3.12 1.00 0.52
N THR A 23 -3.54 0.42 1.63
CA THR A 23 -2.84 0.57 2.91
C THR A 23 -2.39 -0.77 3.46
N TYR A 24 -1.36 -0.77 4.32
CA TYR A 24 -0.93 -1.97 5.03
C TYR A 24 -2.09 -2.68 5.78
N GLY A 25 -2.99 -1.88 6.37
CA GLY A 25 -4.17 -2.40 7.06
C GLY A 25 -5.17 -3.03 6.09
N ALA A 26 -5.44 -2.35 4.97
CA ALA A 26 -6.35 -2.85 3.95
C ALA A 26 -5.83 -4.16 3.33
N LEU A 27 -4.55 -4.25 2.97
CA LEU A 27 -3.96 -5.50 2.47
C LEU A 27 -4.07 -6.64 3.48
N ALA A 28 -3.77 -6.37 4.75
CA ALA A 28 -3.87 -7.37 5.79
C ALA A 28 -5.32 -7.86 5.96
N GLU A 29 -6.30 -6.95 5.94
CA GLU A 29 -7.73 -7.27 6.02
C GLU A 29 -8.21 -8.08 4.81
N GLN A 30 -7.84 -7.67 3.59
CA GLN A 30 -8.19 -8.37 2.34
C GLN A 30 -7.54 -9.76 2.26
N ALA A 31 -6.35 -9.94 2.85
CA ALA A 31 -5.72 -11.24 2.98
C ALA A 31 -6.42 -12.16 4.02
N GLY A 32 -7.37 -11.64 4.81
CA GLY A 32 -8.05 -12.36 5.90
C GLY A 32 -7.41 -12.21 7.27
N TYR A 33 -6.47 -11.28 7.44
CA TYR A 33 -5.66 -11.10 8.64
C TYR A 33 -5.65 -9.63 9.11
N PRO A 34 -6.80 -9.05 9.53
CA PRO A 34 -6.96 -7.61 9.78
C PRO A 34 -5.97 -6.99 10.80
N ARG A 35 -5.38 -7.79 11.69
CA ARG A 35 -4.39 -7.33 12.68
C ARG A 35 -2.92 -7.43 12.22
N HIS A 36 -2.68 -7.72 10.93
CA HIS A 36 -1.35 -8.03 10.39
C HIS A 36 -0.73 -6.92 9.55
N SER A 37 -1.16 -5.66 9.73
CA SER A 37 -0.59 -4.51 8.98
C SER A 37 0.94 -4.40 9.09
N ARG A 38 1.50 -4.56 10.30
CA ARG A 38 2.96 -4.56 10.51
C ARG A 38 3.66 -5.75 9.83
N HIS A 39 2.96 -6.87 9.69
CA HIS A 39 3.49 -8.05 9.01
C HIS A 39 3.55 -7.83 7.50
N VAL A 40 2.59 -7.10 6.91
CA VAL A 40 2.67 -6.66 5.50
C VAL A 40 3.92 -5.79 5.30
N GLY A 41 4.15 -4.79 6.18
CA GLY A 41 5.34 -3.97 6.11
C GLY A 41 6.63 -4.78 6.20
N ARG A 42 6.70 -5.75 7.12
CA ARG A 42 7.85 -6.65 7.24
C ARG A 42 8.03 -7.50 5.99
N LEU A 43 6.97 -8.05 5.41
CA LEU A 43 7.03 -8.83 4.17
C LEU A 43 7.63 -7.98 3.03
N LEU A 44 7.16 -6.73 2.86
CA LEU A 44 7.65 -5.84 1.81
C LEU A 44 9.11 -5.41 2.01
N SER A 45 9.59 -5.33 3.25
CA SER A 45 11.01 -5.07 3.53
C SER A 45 11.93 -6.28 3.33
N HIS A 46 11.38 -7.49 3.13
CA HIS A 46 12.14 -8.74 2.99
C HIS A 46 11.72 -9.52 1.74
N LEU A 47 11.28 -8.82 0.68
CA LEU A 47 10.95 -9.49 -0.57
C LEU A 47 12.21 -10.16 -1.14
N PRO A 48 12.10 -11.40 -1.65
CA PRO A 48 13.22 -12.06 -2.31
C PRO A 48 13.68 -11.27 -3.54
N ASP A 49 14.98 -11.34 -3.84
CA ASP A 49 15.55 -10.75 -5.04
C ASP A 49 14.82 -11.27 -6.29
N GLY A 50 14.51 -10.35 -7.21
CA GLY A 50 13.78 -10.65 -8.46
C GLY A 50 12.26 -10.64 -8.37
N VAL A 51 11.67 -10.52 -7.17
CA VAL A 51 10.21 -10.31 -7.02
C VAL A 51 9.89 -8.82 -7.15
N SER A 52 9.40 -8.41 -8.32
CA SER A 52 8.92 -7.05 -8.55
C SER A 52 7.43 -6.94 -8.20
N VAL A 53 7.11 -6.12 -7.20
CA VAL A 53 5.74 -5.74 -6.84
C VAL A 53 5.67 -4.23 -6.68
N PRO A 54 4.51 -3.59 -6.92
CA PRO A 54 4.36 -2.15 -6.81
C PRO A 54 4.26 -1.69 -5.34
N TRP A 55 5.33 -1.90 -4.57
CA TRP A 55 5.39 -1.61 -3.13
C TRP A 55 5.08 -0.13 -2.82
N PHE A 56 5.43 0.77 -3.75
CA PHE A 56 5.23 2.22 -3.61
C PHE A 56 3.74 2.60 -3.54
N ARG A 57 2.84 1.74 -4.03
CA ARG A 57 1.39 1.92 -3.94
C ARG A 57 0.82 1.56 -2.55
N VAL A 58 1.65 1.09 -1.60
CA VAL A 58 1.23 0.73 -0.24
C VAL A 58 1.55 1.84 0.75
N LEU A 59 0.49 2.39 1.34
CA LEU A 59 0.55 3.53 2.25
C LEU A 59 0.28 3.14 3.70
N GLY A 60 0.69 4.02 4.60
CA GLY A 60 0.29 4.00 6.01
C GLY A 60 -1.20 4.29 6.21
N ALA A 61 -1.63 4.22 7.47
CA ALA A 61 -3.00 4.53 7.85
C ALA A 61 -3.40 5.95 7.40
N GLY A 62 -4.61 6.08 6.87
CA GLY A 62 -5.13 7.35 6.36
C GLY A 62 -4.44 7.85 5.08
N GLY A 63 -3.73 6.99 4.34
CA GLY A 63 -3.17 7.31 3.03
C GLY A 63 -1.87 8.11 3.09
N ARG A 64 -1.08 7.93 4.15
CA ARG A 64 0.18 8.67 4.33
C ARG A 64 1.39 7.86 3.90
N ILE A 65 2.38 8.51 3.27
CA ILE A 65 3.70 7.92 3.08
C ILE A 65 4.31 7.60 4.46
N SER A 66 4.96 6.45 4.56
CA SER A 66 5.62 6.02 5.80
C SER A 66 7.00 6.67 5.92
N ARG A 67 7.38 7.07 7.15
CA ARG A 67 8.67 7.75 7.44
C ARG A 67 8.94 8.99 6.56
N PRO A 68 8.10 10.04 6.61
CA PRO A 68 8.33 11.26 5.85
C PRO A 68 9.72 11.85 6.09
N GLY A 69 10.35 12.38 5.03
CA GLY A 69 11.69 12.99 5.08
C GLY A 69 12.86 12.01 4.94
N SER A 70 12.60 10.72 4.72
CA SER A 70 13.64 9.78 4.29
C SER A 70 13.72 9.71 2.77
N GLU A 71 14.89 9.33 2.25
CA GLU A 71 15.09 9.15 0.80
C GLU A 71 14.05 8.17 0.20
N GLN A 72 13.72 7.09 0.92
CA GLN A 72 12.70 6.13 0.48
C GLN A 72 11.30 6.74 0.39
N ALA A 73 10.98 7.72 1.25
CA ALA A 73 9.71 8.43 1.19
C ALA A 73 9.66 9.36 -0.04
N ASP A 74 10.78 9.99 -0.38
CA ASP A 74 10.90 10.82 -1.58
C ASP A 74 10.79 9.98 -2.86
N TRP A 75 11.47 8.83 -2.91
CA TRP A 75 11.32 7.85 -3.99
C TRP A 75 9.90 7.33 -4.11
N GLN A 76 9.26 6.97 -3.00
CA GLN A 76 7.87 6.52 -3.00
C GLN A 76 6.94 7.61 -3.55
N ARG A 77 7.17 8.87 -3.19
CA ARG A 77 6.40 10.01 -3.69
C ARG A 77 6.54 10.15 -5.21
N LEU A 78 7.76 10.14 -5.72
CA LEU A 78 8.03 10.26 -7.15
C LEU A 78 7.31 9.16 -7.95
N LEU A 79 7.44 7.91 -7.53
CA LEU A 79 6.81 6.77 -8.18
C LEU A 79 5.27 6.84 -8.16
N LEU A 80 4.69 7.36 -7.07
CA LEU A 80 3.25 7.58 -6.99
C LEU A 80 2.79 8.67 -7.96
N GLU A 81 3.52 9.78 -8.05
CA GLU A 81 3.22 10.87 -8.97
C GLU A 81 3.33 10.41 -10.44
N GLU A 82 4.37 9.64 -10.78
CA GLU A 82 4.52 9.01 -12.11
C GLU A 82 3.41 8.01 -12.44
N ASP A 83 2.91 7.29 -11.42
CA ASP A 83 1.78 6.37 -11.55
C ASP A 83 0.42 7.10 -11.63
N GLY A 84 0.40 8.44 -11.57
CA GLY A 84 -0.79 9.28 -11.68
C GLY A 84 -1.54 9.53 -10.37
N VAL A 85 -0.89 9.28 -9.22
CA VAL A 85 -1.45 9.50 -7.88
C VAL A 85 -1.01 10.84 -7.32
N GLU A 86 -1.98 11.71 -7.07
CA GLU A 86 -1.72 13.02 -6.48
C GLU A 86 -1.56 12.93 -4.95
N LEU A 87 -0.54 13.64 -4.43
CA LEU A 87 -0.31 13.79 -2.99
C LEU A 87 -0.46 15.24 -2.56
N SER A 88 -1.10 15.43 -1.41
CA SER A 88 -1.10 16.74 -0.74
C SER A 88 0.32 17.17 -0.32
N ALA A 89 0.50 18.46 -0.02
CA ALA A 89 1.75 19.00 0.54
C ALA A 89 2.20 18.25 1.82
N ALA A 90 1.25 17.70 2.59
CA ALA A 90 1.52 16.92 3.78
C ALA A 90 1.83 15.42 3.51
N GLY A 91 2.00 15.00 2.25
CA GLY A 91 2.33 13.62 1.88
C GLY A 91 1.17 12.63 2.06
N LYS A 92 -0.07 13.13 2.02
CA LYS A 92 -1.30 12.33 2.12
C LYS A 92 -1.97 12.17 0.75
N VAL A 93 -2.35 10.95 0.41
CA VAL A 93 -3.17 10.56 -0.74
C VAL A 93 -4.64 10.47 -0.33
N ASP A 94 -5.53 10.91 -1.22
CA ASP A 94 -6.97 10.71 -1.03
C ASP A 94 -7.37 9.27 -1.37
N LEU A 95 -7.57 8.46 -0.32
CA LEU A 95 -7.99 7.06 -0.45
C LEU A 95 -9.41 6.91 -1.01
N ARG A 96 -10.25 7.94 -1.00
CA ARG A 96 -11.57 7.86 -1.66
C ARG A 96 -11.46 7.93 -3.17
N ARG A 97 -10.49 8.69 -3.68
CA ARG A 97 -10.21 8.85 -5.11
C ARG A 97 -9.32 7.73 -5.65
N TYR A 98 -8.26 7.39 -4.92
CA TYR A 98 -7.22 6.48 -5.39
C TYR A 98 -7.21 5.12 -4.69
N GLY A 99 -7.98 4.93 -3.63
CA GLY A 99 -7.96 3.69 -2.85
C GLY A 99 -8.49 2.49 -3.63
N TRP A 100 -7.88 1.33 -3.42
CA TRP A 100 -8.30 0.05 -3.99
C TRP A 100 -8.37 -1.09 -2.95
N PRO A 101 -9.41 -1.94 -2.99
CA PRO A 101 -10.58 -1.84 -3.87
C PRO A 101 -11.53 -0.71 -3.45
N ASP A 102 -12.23 -0.09 -4.41
CA ASP A 102 -13.09 1.08 -4.19
C ASP A 102 -14.11 0.87 -3.06
N ALA A 103 -14.72 -0.32 -3.01
CA ALA A 103 -15.69 -0.71 -1.99
C ALA A 103 -15.13 -0.65 -0.55
N HIS A 104 -13.82 -0.87 -0.38
CA HIS A 104 -13.17 -0.86 0.93
C HIS A 104 -13.01 0.57 1.49
N PHE A 105 -12.69 1.53 0.64
CA PHE A 105 -12.41 2.91 1.05
C PHE A 105 -13.60 3.86 0.91
N CYS A 106 -14.58 3.51 0.08
CA CYS A 106 -15.85 4.25 -0.01
C CYS A 106 -16.77 4.01 1.21
N SER A 107 -16.72 2.83 1.82
CA SER A 107 -17.61 2.43 2.92
C SER A 107 -17.09 2.80 4.32
N LYS A 108 -15.79 3.03 4.47
CA LYS A 108 -15.19 3.40 5.77
C LYS A 108 -15.15 4.92 5.94
N LYS A 109 -15.65 5.43 7.07
CA LYS A 109 -15.32 6.79 7.55
C LYS A 109 -13.82 6.81 7.89
N LEU A 110 -13.01 7.20 6.91
CA LEU A 110 -11.57 7.41 7.01
C LEU A 110 -11.21 8.65 7.84
#